data_AF-A0A8J6PYZ4-F1
#
_entry.id   AF-A0A8J6PYZ4-F1
#
_cell.length_a   1.000
_cell.length_b   1.000
_cell.length_c   1.000
_cell.angle_alpha   90.00
_cell.angle_beta   90.00
_cell.angle_gamma   90.00
#
_symmetry.space_group_name_H-M   'P 1'
#
loop_
_entity.id
_entity.type
_entity.pdbx_description
1 polymer ?
#
loop_
_entity_poly.entity_id
_entity_poly.type
_entity_poly.pdbx_seq_one_letter_code
_entity_poly.pdbx_strand_id
1 'polypeptide(L)'
;MDPELEQIGSWHELFNLLCDRAGFVDTAQLAAQYCEVTKGSGQSHLETAMRNLSNWRTGKHLPRPRSVRILSQLLKVDDNPEVLSMWNALYQRARGADTEEGPAYTSSVAPDATPRAHVSSATGFGIMSMVMAGIVLFAVGVGTGAIASTGWRPWRTATDDAPLITYLPEVRLVVGQSRIIHGERGDCGQLPREWRDVWGNLPTSRIGEFTDGGLVRRYSMFCKGVTPARGIRFAALSPGTEEMYVTGDYMKITVVAEDELTPVHSENKQETPQND
;
A
#
# COMPACT_ATOMS: atom_id res chain seq x y z
N MET A 1 24.91 29.50 6.35
CA MET A 1 24.35 28.22 6.80
C MET A 1 24.38 28.15 8.31
N ASP A 2 23.34 27.58 8.92
CA ASP A 2 23.30 27.31 10.35
C ASP A 2 24.23 26.12 10.66
N PRO A 3 25.19 26.24 11.61
CA PRO A 3 26.18 25.20 11.89
C PRO A 3 25.57 23.86 12.34
N GLU A 4 24.32 23.87 12.83
CA GLU A 4 23.59 22.65 13.18
C GLU A 4 23.15 21.87 11.92
N LEU A 5 22.85 22.55 10.82
CA LEU A 5 22.42 21.92 9.56
C LEU A 5 23.57 21.20 8.84
N GLU A 6 24.81 21.67 9.00
CA GLU A 6 25.99 21.09 8.34
C GLU A 6 26.35 19.69 8.85
N GLN A 7 25.91 19.34 10.06
CA GLN A 7 26.20 18.04 10.69
C GLN A 7 25.16 16.97 10.36
N ILE A 8 24.08 17.33 9.67
CA ILE A 8 22.96 16.42 9.42
C ILE A 8 23.28 15.49 8.25
N GLY A 9 23.49 14.22 8.57
CA GLY A 9 23.85 13.19 7.60
C GLY A 9 22.66 12.51 6.94
N SER A 10 21.47 12.60 7.54
CA SER A 10 20.29 11.84 7.11
C SER A 10 19.03 12.69 6.96
N TRP A 11 18.11 12.24 6.10
CA TRP A 11 16.87 12.97 5.84
C TRP A 11 15.94 13.07 7.06
N HIS A 12 15.87 12.01 7.89
CA HIS A 12 14.96 11.97 9.03
C HIS A 12 15.43 12.87 10.18
N GLU A 13 16.74 13.02 10.38
CA GLU A 13 17.31 14.00 11.32
C GLU A 13 16.97 15.43 10.89
N LEU A 14 17.13 15.76 9.61
CA LEU A 14 16.73 17.07 9.08
C LEU A 14 15.22 17.30 9.26
N PHE A 15 14.40 16.29 8.95
CA PHE A 15 12.96 16.37 9.14
C PHE A 15 12.58 16.59 10.60
N ASN A 16 13.20 15.88 11.53
CA ASN A 16 12.95 16.03 12.96
C ASN A 16 13.32 17.43 13.44
N LEU A 17 14.51 17.93 13.06
CA LEU A 17 14.95 19.28 13.40
C LEU A 17 14.00 20.36 12.85
N LEU A 18 13.56 20.23 11.60
CA LEU A 18 12.64 21.18 10.98
C LEU A 18 11.25 21.16 11.63
N CYS A 19 10.79 19.99 12.08
CA CYS A 19 9.57 19.88 12.87
C CYS A 19 9.70 20.62 14.19
N ASP A 20 10.81 20.44 14.91
CA ASP A 20 11.05 21.11 16.19
C ASP A 20 11.12 22.64 16.02
N ARG A 21 11.77 23.13 14.95
CA ARG A 21 11.80 24.56 14.59
C ARG A 21 10.44 25.13 14.20
N ALA A 22 9.58 24.32 13.59
CA ALA A 22 8.22 24.70 13.25
C ALA A 22 7.24 24.62 14.45
N GLY A 23 7.71 24.20 15.63
CA GLY A 23 6.91 24.06 16.85
C GLY A 23 6.20 22.71 16.98
N PHE A 24 6.45 21.76 16.06
CA PHE A 24 5.88 20.42 16.08
C PHE A 24 6.71 19.46 16.93
N VAL A 25 6.77 19.73 18.24
CA VAL A 25 7.46 18.88 19.22
C VAL A 25 6.75 17.53 19.38
N ASP A 26 5.41 17.55 19.34
CA ASP A 26 4.57 16.36 19.37
C ASP A 26 4.15 15.93 17.96
N THR A 27 4.22 14.61 17.72
CA THR A 27 3.76 13.98 16.48
C THR A 27 2.24 14.16 16.28
N ALA A 28 1.45 14.27 17.35
CA ALA A 28 0.00 14.46 17.23
C ALA A 28 -0.37 15.81 16.59
N GLN A 29 0.33 16.89 16.95
CA GLN A 29 0.08 18.22 16.36
C GLN A 29 0.43 18.26 14.87
N LEU A 30 1.55 17.65 14.51
CA LEU A 30 1.96 17.49 13.11
C LEU A 30 0.96 16.64 12.32
N ALA A 31 0.44 15.56 12.94
CA ALA A 31 -0.53 14.68 12.32
C ALA A 31 -1.87 15.38 12.03
N ALA A 32 -2.37 16.19 12.96
CA ALA A 32 -3.58 16.98 12.75
C ALA A 32 -3.44 17.93 11.54
N GLN A 33 -2.35 18.70 11.51
CA GLN A 33 -2.04 19.61 10.40
C GLN A 33 -1.85 18.88 9.06
N TYR A 34 -1.15 17.74 9.09
CA TYR A 34 -0.98 16.90 7.91
C TYR A 34 -2.32 16.33 7.39
N CYS A 35 -3.24 15.94 8.28
CA CYS A 35 -4.58 15.47 7.93
C CYS A 35 -5.43 16.58 7.30
N GLU A 36 -5.36 17.81 7.81
CA GLU A 36 -6.06 18.97 7.23
C GLU A 36 -5.63 19.21 5.77
N VAL A 37 -4.32 19.23 5.50
CA VAL A 37 -3.78 19.44 4.14
C VAL A 37 -4.11 18.27 3.20
N THR A 38 -4.14 17.05 3.73
CA THR A 38 -4.47 15.85 2.95
C THR A 38 -5.97 15.59 2.79
N LYS A 39 -6.83 16.42 3.39
CA LYS A 39 -8.29 16.25 3.44
C LYS A 39 -8.73 14.91 4.04
N GLY A 40 -7.93 14.33 4.93
CA GLY A 40 -8.29 13.13 5.67
C GLY A 40 -9.17 13.51 6.85
N SER A 41 -10.40 13.00 6.93
CA SER A 41 -11.31 13.23 8.05
C SER A 41 -11.49 11.97 8.89
N GLY A 42 -11.59 12.14 10.22
CA GLY A 42 -11.89 11.06 11.15
C GLY A 42 -10.68 10.44 11.88
N GLN A 43 -10.99 9.73 12.96
CA GLN A 43 -10.01 9.22 13.93
C GLN A 43 -9.00 8.24 13.33
N SER A 44 -9.46 7.32 12.47
CA SER A 44 -8.60 6.33 11.81
C SER A 44 -7.52 6.95 10.91
N HIS A 45 -7.87 8.06 10.24
CA HIS A 45 -6.92 8.81 9.41
C HIS A 45 -5.84 9.49 10.25
N LEU A 46 -6.24 10.07 11.39
CA LEU A 46 -5.32 10.70 12.33
C LEU A 46 -4.34 9.68 12.92
N GLU A 47 -4.82 8.53 13.39
CA GLU A 47 -3.97 7.46 13.94
C GLU A 47 -2.97 6.92 12.92
N THR A 48 -3.42 6.74 11.67
CA THR A 48 -2.55 6.32 10.57
C THR A 48 -1.48 7.37 10.26
N ALA A 49 -1.86 8.66 10.25
CA ALA A 49 -0.92 9.76 10.05
C ALA A 49 0.11 9.82 11.17
N MET A 50 -0.31 9.71 12.44
CA MET A 50 0.59 9.67 13.60
C MET A 50 1.61 8.54 13.49
N ARG A 51 1.17 7.32 13.17
CA ARG A 51 2.06 6.17 12.99
C ARG A 51 3.08 6.41 11.87
N ASN A 52 2.62 6.91 10.73
CA ASN A 52 3.49 7.20 9.59
C ASN A 52 4.52 8.28 9.91
N LEU A 53 4.09 9.39 10.51
CA LEU A 53 4.97 10.50 10.88
C LEU A 53 6.01 10.05 11.92
N SER A 54 5.62 9.26 12.91
CA SER A 54 6.55 8.68 13.89
C SER A 54 7.61 7.80 13.20
N ASN A 55 7.19 6.96 12.25
CA ASN A 55 8.11 6.12 11.48
C ASN A 55 9.06 6.94 10.60
N TRP A 56 8.61 8.08 10.05
CA TRP A 56 9.44 8.96 9.23
C TRP A 56 10.42 9.79 10.08
N ARG A 57 10.00 10.28 11.25
CA ARG A 57 10.86 11.01 12.20
C ARG A 57 11.98 10.13 12.77
N THR A 58 11.71 8.86 12.97
CA THR A 58 12.69 7.89 13.48
C THR A 58 13.56 7.26 12.39
N GLY A 59 13.38 7.65 11.13
CA GLY A 59 14.14 7.10 10.01
C GLY A 59 13.81 5.65 9.65
N LYS A 60 12.80 5.04 10.29
CA LYS A 60 12.39 3.64 10.01
C LYS A 60 11.87 3.47 8.59
N HIS A 61 11.17 4.48 8.07
CA HIS A 61 10.63 4.48 6.72
C HIS A 61 10.80 5.84 6.07
N LEU A 62 10.93 5.85 4.75
CA LEU A 62 10.88 7.08 3.96
C LEU A 62 9.45 7.39 3.52
N PRO A 63 9.00 8.66 3.61
CA PRO A 63 7.74 9.07 3.02
C PRO A 63 7.74 8.93 1.50
N ARG A 64 6.55 8.75 0.92
CA ARG A 64 6.36 8.79 -0.53
C ARG A 64 6.59 10.20 -1.07
N PRO A 65 6.93 10.38 -2.37
CA PRO A 65 7.21 11.71 -2.95
C PRO A 65 6.09 12.74 -2.75
N ARG A 66 4.83 12.31 -2.79
CA ARG A 66 3.68 13.19 -2.51
C ARG A 66 3.69 13.68 -1.07
N SER A 67 3.96 12.79 -0.11
CA SER A 67 4.03 13.13 1.31
C SER A 67 5.21 14.06 1.61
N VAL A 68 6.38 13.82 1.00
CA VAL A 68 7.55 14.72 1.11
C VAL A 68 7.19 16.14 0.67
N ARG A 69 6.47 16.29 -0.44
CA ARG A 69 6.05 17.62 -0.92
C ARG A 69 5.13 18.31 0.07
N ILE A 70 4.18 17.58 0.66
CA ILE A 70 3.27 18.13 1.67
C ILE A 70 4.05 18.55 2.92
N LEU A 71 4.99 17.73 3.37
CA LEU A 71 5.85 18.06 4.51
C LEU A 71 6.75 19.27 4.22
N SER A 72 7.28 19.41 3.00
CA SER A 72 8.04 20.59 2.55
C SER A 72 7.22 21.87 2.71
N GLN A 73 5.96 21.83 2.28
CA GLN A 73 5.03 22.96 2.39
C GLN A 73 4.67 23.25 3.84
N LEU A 74 4.35 22.21 4.62
CA LEU A 74 3.92 22.35 6.01
C LEU A 74 5.04 22.93 6.90
N LEU A 75 6.28 22.50 6.65
CA LEU A 75 7.46 22.97 7.36
C LEU A 75 8.10 24.21 6.74
N LYS A 76 7.49 24.75 5.67
CA LYS A 76 7.99 25.93 4.93
C LYS A 76 9.45 25.80 4.50
N VAL A 77 9.85 24.59 4.11
CA VAL A 77 11.20 24.31 3.62
C VAL A 77 11.48 25.12 2.35
N ASP A 78 10.45 25.37 1.55
CA ASP A 78 10.51 26.11 0.29
C ASP A 78 10.89 27.59 0.49
N ASP A 79 10.75 28.15 1.71
CA ASP A 79 11.10 29.54 2.03
C ASP A 79 12.63 29.75 2.10
N ASN A 80 13.42 28.67 2.26
CA ASN A 80 14.88 28.74 2.29
C ASN A 80 15.50 27.81 1.22
N PRO A 81 16.11 28.36 0.16
CA PRO A 81 16.64 27.57 -0.95
C PRO A 81 17.78 26.64 -0.55
N GLU A 82 18.57 26.99 0.48
CA GLU A 82 19.66 26.14 0.98
C GLU A 82 19.09 24.90 1.68
N VAL A 83 18.09 25.09 2.54
CA VAL A 83 17.42 23.99 3.25
C VAL A 83 16.67 23.10 2.27
N LEU A 84 15.99 23.69 1.27
CA LEU A 84 15.31 22.94 0.21
C LEU A 84 16.29 22.08 -0.62
N SER A 85 17.46 22.63 -0.96
CA SER A 85 18.50 21.89 -1.67
C SER A 85 18.97 20.69 -0.84
N MET A 86 19.28 20.92 0.44
CA MET A 86 19.72 19.87 1.36
C MET A 86 18.63 18.82 1.61
N TRP A 87 17.38 19.25 1.80
CA TRP A 87 16.21 18.39 1.96
C TRP A 87 16.05 17.42 0.79
N ASN A 88 16.12 17.93 -0.44
CA ASN A 88 16.03 17.10 -1.63
C ASN A 88 17.25 16.19 -1.78
N ALA A 89 18.47 16.69 -1.54
CA ALA A 89 19.68 15.88 -1.65
C ALA A 89 19.69 14.71 -0.66
N LEU A 90 19.34 14.95 0.60
CA LEU A 90 19.25 13.91 1.63
C LEU A 90 18.13 12.91 1.32
N TYR A 91 16.97 13.37 0.84
CA TYR A 91 15.87 12.48 0.46
C TYR A 91 16.27 11.56 -0.70
N GLN A 92 16.91 12.10 -1.74
CA GLN A 92 17.36 11.30 -2.89
C GLN A 92 18.48 10.33 -2.49
N ARG A 93 19.41 10.75 -1.64
CA ARG A 93 20.45 9.87 -1.09
C ARG A 93 19.84 8.70 -0.33
N ALA A 94 18.89 8.97 0.58
CA ALA A 94 18.23 7.92 1.35
C ALA A 94 17.45 6.94 0.45
N ARG A 95 16.78 7.45 -0.58
CA ARG A 95 16.07 6.64 -1.57
C ARG A 95 17.01 5.82 -2.48
N GLY A 96 18.18 6.36 -2.80
CA GLY A 96 19.22 5.69 -3.56
C GLY A 96 19.93 4.60 -2.76
N ALA A 97 20.15 4.81 -1.47
CA ALA A 97 20.70 3.80 -0.56
C ALA A 97 19.81 2.54 -0.48
N ASP A 98 18.48 2.70 -0.50
CA ASP A 98 17.53 1.58 -0.61
C ASP A 98 17.63 0.81 -1.96
N THR A 99 18.30 1.39 -2.97
CA THR A 99 18.46 0.83 -4.32
C THR A 99 19.89 0.30 -4.59
N GLU A 100 20.91 0.83 -3.90
CA GLU A 100 22.34 0.57 -4.17
C GLU A 100 23.05 -0.35 -3.16
N GLU A 101 22.37 -0.93 -2.16
CA GLU A 101 22.90 -2.12 -1.45
C GLU A 101 22.79 -3.39 -2.32
N GLY A 102 23.28 -3.32 -3.57
CA GLY A 102 23.82 -4.44 -4.31
C GLY A 102 25.35 -4.32 -4.24
N PRO A 103 26.12 -5.42 -4.11
CA PRO A 103 27.53 -5.31 -3.75
C PRO A 103 28.33 -4.58 -4.84
N ALA A 104 28.63 -3.32 -4.58
CA ALA A 104 29.59 -2.52 -5.32
C ALA A 104 30.98 -3.11 -5.09
N TYR A 105 31.41 -3.96 -6.02
CA TYR A 105 32.79 -4.40 -6.11
C TYR A 105 33.65 -3.20 -6.49
N THR A 106 34.21 -2.52 -5.50
CA THR A 106 35.28 -1.54 -5.70
C THR A 106 36.61 -2.17 -5.31
N SER A 107 37.45 -2.31 -6.33
CA SER A 107 38.88 -2.60 -6.21
C SER A 107 39.55 -1.68 -5.21
N SER A 108 40.35 -2.24 -4.31
CA SER A 108 41.40 -1.53 -3.60
C SER A 108 42.73 -2.25 -3.84
N VAL A 109 43.59 -1.59 -4.61
CA VAL A 109 45.01 -1.90 -4.76
C VAL A 109 45.69 -1.63 -3.42
N ALA A 110 46.49 -2.59 -2.94
CA ALA A 110 47.43 -2.37 -1.84
C ALA A 110 48.86 -2.70 -2.31
N PRO A 111 49.87 -1.95 -1.83
CA PRO A 111 51.25 -2.05 -2.26
C PRO A 111 52.04 -3.13 -1.52
N ASP A 112 53.20 -3.40 -2.10
CA ASP A 112 54.30 -4.25 -1.70
C ASP A 112 54.73 -4.11 -0.23
N ALA A 113 54.86 -5.24 0.49
CA ALA A 113 55.77 -5.42 1.63
C ALA A 113 55.84 -6.90 2.02
N THR A 114 57.00 -7.53 1.76
CA THR A 114 57.45 -8.72 2.50
C THR A 114 58.04 -8.28 3.85
N PRO A 115 57.92 -9.09 4.93
CA PRO A 115 59.01 -10.02 5.23
C PRO A 115 58.58 -11.40 5.78
N ARG A 116 59.60 -12.25 5.85
CA ARG A 116 59.62 -13.71 6.07
C ARG A 116 59.19 -14.22 7.46
N ALA A 117 58.87 -15.52 7.43
CA ALA A 117 59.14 -16.59 8.42
C ALA A 117 58.07 -16.81 9.51
N HIS A 118 57.72 -18.02 9.97
CA HIS A 118 58.33 -19.36 9.89
C HIS A 118 57.23 -20.44 9.97
N VAL A 119 57.45 -21.53 9.22
CA VAL A 119 57.05 -22.94 9.39
C VAL A 119 56.19 -23.35 10.61
N SER A 120 55.02 -23.96 10.35
CA SER A 120 54.69 -25.30 10.90
C SER A 120 53.46 -25.89 10.23
N SER A 121 53.69 -26.99 9.50
CA SER A 121 52.71 -27.92 8.99
C SER A 121 52.14 -28.78 10.12
N ALA A 122 50.82 -28.78 10.30
CA ALA A 122 50.10 -29.92 10.87
C ALA A 122 48.59 -29.83 10.58
N THR A 123 48.04 -30.98 10.16
CA THR A 123 46.61 -31.35 10.20
C THR A 123 45.63 -30.56 9.32
N GLY A 124 45.61 -30.94 8.05
CA GLY A 124 44.42 -30.81 7.20
C GLY A 124 43.32 -31.80 7.60
N PHE A 125 42.10 -31.49 7.15
CA PHE A 125 40.80 -32.09 7.48
C PHE A 125 40.16 -31.59 8.79
N GLY A 126 39.39 -30.50 8.70
CA GLY A 126 38.42 -30.17 9.76
C GLY A 126 37.70 -28.83 9.64
N ILE A 127 38.28 -27.81 9.00
CA ILE A 127 37.77 -26.43 9.16
C ILE A 127 37.13 -25.88 7.87
N MET A 128 37.46 -26.42 6.70
CA MET A 128 36.95 -25.91 5.41
C MET A 128 35.47 -26.26 5.14
N SER A 129 34.89 -27.21 5.87
CA SER A 129 33.48 -27.62 5.71
C SER A 129 32.49 -26.80 6.53
N MET A 130 32.92 -26.09 7.58
CA MET A 130 32.02 -25.26 8.40
C MET A 130 31.80 -23.87 7.81
N VAL A 131 32.79 -23.29 7.14
CA VAL A 131 32.68 -21.94 6.55
C VAL A 131 31.70 -21.91 5.37
N MET A 132 31.68 -22.97 4.55
CA MET A 132 30.74 -23.08 3.42
C MET A 132 29.29 -23.33 3.89
N ALA A 133 29.08 -24.08 4.96
CA ALA A 133 27.74 -24.31 5.51
C ALA A 133 27.12 -23.02 6.10
N GLY A 134 27.95 -22.18 6.75
CA GLY A 134 27.53 -20.88 7.28
C GLY A 134 27.12 -19.89 6.20
N ILE A 135 27.87 -19.84 5.08
CA ILE A 135 27.56 -18.94 3.95
C ILE A 135 26.24 -19.34 3.26
N VAL A 136 25.97 -20.63 3.08
CA VAL A 136 24.71 -21.09 2.47
C VAL A 136 23.51 -20.78 3.37
N LEU A 137 23.61 -21.01 4.69
CA LEU A 137 22.53 -20.68 5.62
C LEU A 137 22.31 -19.17 5.75
N PHE A 138 23.37 -18.37 5.71
CA PHE A 138 23.26 -16.90 5.72
C PHE A 138 22.65 -16.36 4.41
N ALA A 139 23.05 -16.90 3.25
CA ALA A 139 22.46 -16.53 1.96
C ALA A 139 20.96 -16.90 1.87
N VAL A 140 20.55 -18.04 2.42
CA VAL A 140 19.12 -18.42 2.51
C VAL A 140 18.37 -17.53 3.52
N GLY A 141 19.00 -17.17 4.64
CA GLY A 141 18.41 -16.29 5.66
C GLY A 141 18.22 -14.84 5.17
N VAL A 142 19.23 -14.25 4.52
CA VAL A 142 19.15 -12.89 3.95
C VAL A 142 18.22 -12.87 2.72
N GLY A 143 18.24 -13.93 1.90
CA GLY A 143 17.34 -14.05 0.76
C GLY A 143 15.86 -14.13 1.16
N THR A 144 15.52 -14.84 2.24
CA THR A 144 14.11 -14.92 2.71
C THR A 144 13.62 -13.62 3.34
N GLY A 145 14.48 -12.86 4.02
CA GLY A 145 14.13 -11.57 4.64
C GLY A 145 13.78 -10.46 3.63
N ALA A 146 14.54 -10.33 2.55
CA ALA A 146 14.32 -9.30 1.52
C ALA A 146 13.10 -9.59 0.62
N ILE A 147 12.75 -10.87 0.45
CA ILE A 147 11.57 -11.28 -0.34
C ILE A 147 10.27 -10.98 0.43
N ALA A 148 10.28 -11.12 1.76
CA ALA A 148 9.09 -10.84 2.59
C ALA A 148 8.73 -9.34 2.64
N SER A 149 9.72 -8.44 2.57
CA SER A 149 9.49 -6.98 2.68
C SER A 149 9.05 -6.32 1.37
N THR A 150 9.37 -6.92 0.22
CA THR A 150 9.02 -6.37 -1.11
C THR A 150 7.61 -6.75 -1.57
N GLY A 151 6.91 -7.63 -0.83
CA GLY A 151 5.63 -8.19 -1.27
C GLY A 151 5.75 -9.04 -2.55
N TRP A 152 6.98 -9.33 -3.00
CA TRP A 152 7.24 -10.16 -4.16
C TRP A 152 7.01 -11.62 -3.75
N ARG A 153 5.92 -12.20 -4.26
CA ARG A 153 5.59 -13.60 -4.04
C ARG A 153 5.95 -14.38 -5.29
N PRO A 154 7.06 -15.14 -5.31
CA PRO A 154 7.42 -15.96 -6.48
C PRO A 154 6.46 -17.14 -6.71
N TRP A 155 5.57 -17.41 -5.75
CA TRP A 155 4.56 -18.45 -5.79
C TRP A 155 3.19 -17.86 -6.07
N ARG A 156 2.47 -18.40 -7.06
CA ARG A 156 1.04 -18.11 -7.27
C ARG A 156 0.26 -18.49 -6.02
N THR A 157 -0.56 -17.56 -5.55
CA THR A 157 -1.47 -17.74 -4.42
C THR A 157 -2.91 -17.76 -4.91
N ALA A 158 -3.85 -18.24 -4.09
CA ALA A 158 -5.27 -18.24 -4.43
C ALA A 158 -5.81 -16.84 -4.82
N THR A 159 -5.14 -15.76 -4.40
CA THR A 159 -5.46 -14.39 -4.81
C THR A 159 -5.08 -14.04 -6.25
N ASP A 160 -4.11 -14.73 -6.86
CA ASP A 160 -3.69 -14.46 -8.23
C ASP A 160 -4.70 -15.00 -9.25
N ASP A 161 -5.39 -16.08 -8.89
CA ASP A 161 -6.43 -16.71 -9.71
C ASP A 161 -7.86 -16.23 -9.36
N ALA A 162 -8.00 -15.38 -8.33
CA ALA A 162 -9.29 -14.84 -7.91
C ALA A 162 -9.99 -14.04 -9.03
N PRO A 163 -11.33 -14.00 -9.10
CA PRO A 163 -12.04 -13.30 -10.18
C PRO A 163 -11.78 -11.79 -10.13
N LEU A 164 -11.57 -11.18 -11.30
CA LEU A 164 -11.47 -9.72 -11.43
C LEU A 164 -12.87 -9.12 -11.43
N ILE A 165 -13.15 -8.23 -10.48
CA ILE A 165 -14.41 -7.50 -10.38
C ILE A 165 -14.25 -6.05 -10.83
N THR A 166 -15.31 -5.52 -11.44
CA THR A 166 -15.41 -4.11 -11.83
C THR A 166 -16.24 -3.35 -10.81
N TYR A 167 -15.79 -2.15 -10.45
CA TYR A 167 -16.57 -1.24 -9.62
C TYR A 167 -17.77 -0.69 -10.40
N LEU A 168 -18.96 -0.91 -9.86
CA LEU A 168 -20.21 -0.41 -10.42
C LEU A 168 -20.87 0.50 -9.38
N PRO A 169 -20.90 1.84 -9.59
CA PRO A 169 -21.45 2.78 -8.62
C PRO A 169 -22.98 2.63 -8.46
N GLU A 170 -23.65 2.06 -9.47
CA GLU A 170 -25.07 1.74 -9.43
C GLU A 170 -25.26 0.25 -9.72
N VAL A 171 -25.98 -0.44 -8.83
CA VAL A 171 -26.28 -1.87 -8.97
C VAL A 171 -27.78 -2.05 -8.88
N ARG A 172 -28.34 -2.79 -9.84
CA ARG A 172 -29.75 -3.22 -9.82
C ARG A 172 -29.80 -4.72 -9.61
N LEU A 173 -30.61 -5.17 -8.65
CA LEU A 173 -30.79 -6.56 -8.27
C LEU A 173 -32.29 -6.86 -8.16
N VAL A 174 -32.64 -8.13 -8.32
CA VAL A 174 -33.98 -8.65 -8.02
C VAL A 174 -33.95 -9.20 -6.60
N VAL A 175 -35.05 -9.10 -5.85
CA VAL A 175 -35.17 -9.81 -4.56
C VAL A 175 -34.76 -11.28 -4.71
N GLY A 176 -33.93 -11.77 -3.79
CA GLY A 176 -33.34 -13.12 -3.83
C GLY A 176 -32.03 -13.24 -4.62
N GLN A 177 -31.67 -12.25 -5.44
CA GLN A 177 -30.37 -12.24 -6.11
C GLN A 177 -29.24 -11.80 -5.17
N SER A 178 -28.04 -12.33 -5.42
CA SER A 178 -26.83 -11.87 -4.74
C SER A 178 -25.70 -11.59 -5.74
N ARG A 179 -24.91 -10.56 -5.46
CA ARG A 179 -23.78 -10.19 -6.32
C ARG A 179 -22.65 -9.56 -5.51
N ILE A 180 -21.41 -9.75 -5.95
CA ILE A 180 -20.27 -8.98 -5.45
C ILE A 180 -20.38 -7.56 -6.00
N ILE A 181 -20.66 -6.60 -5.11
CA ILE A 181 -20.85 -5.20 -5.48
C ILE A 181 -19.59 -4.37 -5.25
N HIS A 182 -18.72 -4.82 -4.35
CA HIS A 182 -17.50 -4.12 -4.00
C HIS A 182 -16.36 -5.08 -3.64
N GLY A 183 -15.14 -4.56 -3.55
CA GLY A 183 -13.98 -5.32 -3.06
C GLY A 183 -13.12 -4.48 -2.14
N GLU A 184 -13.03 -4.83 -0.85
CA GLU A 184 -12.13 -4.19 0.10
C GLU A 184 -10.70 -4.60 -0.22
N ARG A 185 -9.83 -3.66 -0.54
CA ARG A 185 -8.43 -3.96 -0.86
C ARG A 185 -7.57 -3.98 0.41
N GLY A 186 -6.54 -4.81 0.41
CA GLY A 186 -5.43 -4.67 1.35
C GLY A 186 -4.50 -3.50 1.01
N ASP A 187 -3.38 -3.46 1.71
CA ASP A 187 -2.23 -2.65 1.29
C ASP A 187 -1.63 -3.25 0.02
N CYS A 188 -1.39 -2.42 -0.99
CA CYS A 188 -1.08 -2.86 -2.36
C CYS A 188 -0.09 -4.04 -2.44
N GLY A 189 -0.57 -5.20 -2.90
CA GLY A 189 0.21 -6.45 -3.03
C GLY A 189 0.14 -7.38 -1.81
N GLN A 190 -0.41 -6.90 -0.69
CA GLN A 190 -0.74 -7.70 0.47
C GLN A 190 -2.16 -8.28 0.36
N LEU A 191 -2.41 -9.32 1.16
CA LEU A 191 -3.74 -9.89 1.26
C LEU A 191 -4.71 -8.86 1.87
N PRO A 192 -5.98 -8.85 1.42
CA PRO A 192 -7.01 -8.04 2.05
C PRO A 192 -7.27 -8.51 3.48
N ARG A 193 -7.95 -7.67 4.27
CA ARG A 193 -8.32 -8.05 5.64
C ARG A 193 -9.25 -9.28 5.63
N GLU A 194 -9.30 -9.96 6.78
CA GLU A 194 -10.24 -11.05 6.98
C GLU A 194 -11.68 -10.52 7.01
N TRP A 195 -12.63 -11.34 6.58
CA TRP A 195 -14.04 -10.93 6.47
C TRP A 195 -14.59 -10.36 7.77
N ARG A 196 -14.21 -10.96 8.91
CA ARG A 196 -14.63 -10.51 10.23
C ARG A 196 -14.28 -9.04 10.50
N ASP A 197 -13.15 -8.57 10.00
CA ASP A 197 -12.68 -7.19 10.19
C ASP A 197 -13.32 -6.23 9.18
N VAL A 198 -13.71 -6.74 8.00
CA VAL A 198 -14.42 -5.97 6.97
C VAL A 198 -15.88 -5.75 7.38
N TRP A 199 -16.56 -6.80 7.83
CA TRP A 199 -17.98 -6.81 8.20
C TRP A 199 -18.35 -5.70 9.19
N GLY A 200 -17.54 -5.53 10.25
CA GLY A 200 -17.80 -4.52 11.28
C GLY A 200 -17.75 -3.06 10.81
N ASN A 201 -17.26 -2.81 9.59
CA ASN A 201 -17.17 -1.48 8.99
C ASN A 201 -18.18 -1.24 7.86
N LEU A 202 -19.07 -2.20 7.59
CA LEU A 202 -20.10 -2.07 6.55
C LEU A 202 -21.33 -1.33 7.08
N PRO A 203 -22.01 -0.53 6.24
CA PRO A 203 -23.25 0.11 6.64
C PRO A 203 -24.36 -0.92 6.86
N THR A 204 -25.36 -0.58 7.67
CA THR A 204 -26.60 -1.34 7.73
C THR A 204 -27.49 -1.01 6.53
N SER A 205 -28.14 -2.01 5.93
CA SER A 205 -29.09 -1.82 4.82
C SER A 205 -30.47 -2.34 5.20
N ARG A 206 -31.54 -1.70 4.71
CA ARG A 206 -32.92 -2.19 4.87
C ARG A 206 -33.35 -3.08 3.70
N ILE A 207 -32.68 -2.95 2.56
CA ILE A 207 -33.03 -3.64 1.30
C ILE A 207 -32.21 -4.91 1.07
N GLY A 208 -31.23 -5.20 1.93
CA GLY A 208 -30.42 -6.40 1.82
C GLY A 208 -29.39 -6.57 2.93
N GLU A 209 -28.55 -7.59 2.77
CA GLU A 209 -27.47 -7.91 3.70
C GLU A 209 -26.13 -8.07 2.98
N PHE A 210 -25.03 -7.84 3.71
CA PHE A 210 -23.69 -8.07 3.20
C PHE A 210 -23.19 -9.46 3.59
N THR A 211 -22.45 -10.11 2.72
CA THR A 211 -21.85 -11.43 2.99
C THR A 211 -20.45 -11.52 2.38
N ASP A 212 -19.66 -12.49 2.83
CA ASP A 212 -18.31 -12.69 2.29
C ASP A 212 -18.39 -13.11 0.82
N GLY A 213 -17.82 -12.28 -0.06
CA GLY A 213 -17.69 -12.56 -1.48
C GLY A 213 -16.49 -13.46 -1.80
N GLY A 214 -15.66 -13.80 -0.82
CA GLY A 214 -14.39 -14.49 -0.98
C GLY A 214 -13.28 -13.56 -1.45
N LEU A 215 -12.16 -14.14 -1.87
CA LEU A 215 -11.08 -13.38 -2.47
C LEU A 215 -11.44 -13.01 -3.90
N VAL A 216 -11.20 -11.75 -4.27
CA VAL A 216 -11.39 -11.17 -5.60
C VAL A 216 -10.17 -10.33 -5.97
N ARG A 217 -10.12 -9.86 -7.21
CA ARG A 217 -9.18 -8.83 -7.65
C ARG A 217 -9.96 -7.61 -8.11
N ARG A 218 -9.42 -6.40 -7.91
CA ARG A 218 -9.97 -5.17 -8.50
C ARG A 218 -8.86 -4.29 -9.04
N TYR A 219 -9.19 -3.42 -9.99
CA TYR A 219 -8.30 -2.32 -10.34
C TYR A 219 -8.36 -1.24 -9.25
N SER A 220 -7.20 -0.82 -8.75
CA SER A 220 -7.08 0.24 -7.75
C SER A 220 -6.21 1.36 -8.31
N MET A 221 -6.79 2.57 -8.42
CA MET A 221 -6.03 3.77 -8.77
C MET A 221 -4.94 4.06 -7.74
N PHE A 222 -5.18 3.74 -6.46
CA PHE A 222 -4.21 3.92 -5.38
C PHE A 222 -3.00 2.98 -5.53
N CYS A 223 -3.25 1.73 -5.92
CA CYS A 223 -2.19 0.74 -6.16
C CYS A 223 -1.61 0.77 -7.57
N LYS A 224 -2.15 1.63 -8.45
CA LYS A 224 -1.78 1.75 -9.87
C LYS A 224 -1.84 0.42 -10.64
N GLY A 225 -2.78 -0.46 -10.28
CA GLY A 225 -2.85 -1.79 -10.87
C GLY A 225 -3.93 -2.68 -10.29
N VAL A 226 -3.94 -3.92 -10.77
CA VAL A 226 -4.79 -4.99 -10.22
C VAL A 226 -4.26 -5.36 -8.84
N THR A 227 -5.15 -5.40 -7.86
CA THR A 227 -4.78 -5.70 -6.47
C THR A 227 -5.76 -6.71 -5.90
N PRO A 228 -5.29 -7.65 -5.04
CA PRO A 228 -6.18 -8.54 -4.32
C PRO A 228 -7.10 -7.76 -3.38
N ALA A 229 -8.32 -8.25 -3.26
CA ALA A 229 -9.37 -7.64 -2.47
C ALA A 229 -10.29 -8.72 -1.87
N ARG A 230 -10.97 -8.40 -0.77
CA ARG A 230 -12.05 -9.18 -0.19
C ARG A 230 -13.35 -8.73 -0.83
N GLY A 231 -14.01 -9.63 -1.55
CA GLY A 231 -15.30 -9.36 -2.18
C GLY A 231 -16.35 -9.07 -1.11
N ILE A 232 -17.12 -8.02 -1.32
CA ILE A 232 -18.30 -7.69 -0.52
C ILE A 232 -19.51 -8.04 -1.37
N ARG A 233 -20.19 -9.12 -0.99
CA ARG A 233 -21.41 -9.58 -1.64
C ARG A 233 -22.60 -8.90 -0.98
N PHE A 234 -23.55 -8.45 -1.79
CA PHE A 234 -24.84 -7.96 -1.35
C PHE A 234 -25.91 -8.97 -1.75
N ALA A 235 -26.73 -9.40 -0.80
CA ALA A 235 -27.90 -10.24 -1.02
C ALA A 235 -29.16 -9.38 -0.89
N ALA A 236 -29.95 -9.30 -1.96
CA ALA A 236 -31.16 -8.49 -2.04
C ALA A 236 -32.31 -9.16 -1.30
N LEU A 237 -32.86 -8.50 -0.27
CA LEU A 237 -33.89 -9.05 0.61
C LEU A 237 -35.25 -8.39 0.43
N SER A 238 -35.31 -7.08 0.18
CA SER A 238 -36.57 -6.36 0.00
C SER A 238 -36.46 -5.28 -1.08
N PRO A 239 -37.54 -4.97 -1.81
CA PRO A 239 -37.52 -3.93 -2.84
C PRO A 239 -37.23 -2.54 -2.25
N GLY A 240 -36.52 -1.71 -3.01
CA GLY A 240 -36.22 -0.34 -2.63
C GLY A 240 -34.93 0.17 -3.26
N THR A 241 -34.62 1.44 -3.01
CA THR A 241 -33.35 2.05 -3.41
C THR A 241 -32.66 2.62 -2.19
N GLU A 242 -31.36 2.33 -2.05
CA GLU A 242 -30.52 2.87 -1.00
C GLU A 242 -29.21 3.40 -1.57
N GLU A 243 -28.78 4.55 -1.06
CA GLU A 243 -27.50 5.18 -1.34
C GLU A 243 -26.65 5.11 -0.07
N MET A 244 -25.43 4.59 -0.18
CA MET A 244 -24.57 4.35 0.97
C MET A 244 -23.09 4.32 0.59
N TYR A 245 -22.22 4.44 1.58
CA TYR A 245 -20.77 4.29 1.40
C TYR A 245 -20.34 2.89 1.82
N VAL A 246 -19.87 2.09 0.87
CA VAL A 246 -19.31 0.76 1.11
C VAL A 246 -17.80 0.88 1.16
N THR A 247 -17.21 0.74 2.36
CA THR A 247 -15.76 0.89 2.58
C THR A 247 -15.18 2.22 2.07
N GLY A 248 -15.98 3.29 2.13
CA GLY A 248 -15.60 4.64 1.70
C GLY A 248 -15.94 4.99 0.24
N ASP A 249 -16.37 4.03 -0.57
CA ASP A 249 -16.80 4.25 -1.95
C ASP A 249 -18.34 4.38 -2.01
N TYR A 250 -18.85 5.40 -2.72
CA TYR A 250 -20.28 5.68 -2.84
C TYR A 250 -20.99 4.66 -3.74
N MET A 251 -22.10 4.08 -3.30
CA MET A 251 -22.89 3.13 -4.06
C MET A 251 -24.39 3.41 -3.96
N LYS A 252 -25.08 3.30 -5.11
CA LYS A 252 -26.54 3.28 -5.20
C LYS A 252 -27.00 1.86 -5.54
N ILE A 253 -27.77 1.26 -4.65
CA ILE A 253 -28.29 -0.10 -4.80
C ILE A 253 -29.80 0.00 -5.00
N THR A 254 -30.30 -0.55 -6.10
CA THR A 254 -31.72 -0.68 -6.40
C THR A 254 -32.09 -2.15 -6.36
N VAL A 255 -33.03 -2.51 -5.50
CA VAL A 255 -33.65 -3.84 -5.48
C VAL A 255 -35.06 -3.71 -6.03
N VAL A 256 -35.39 -4.48 -7.06
CA VAL A 256 -36.75 -4.56 -7.63
C VAL A 256 -37.40 -5.87 -7.21
N ALA A 257 -38.73 -5.85 -7.13
CA ALA A 257 -39.49 -7.08 -6.91
C ALA A 257 -39.46 -7.97 -8.16
N GLU A 258 -39.64 -9.28 -7.99
CA GLU A 258 -39.55 -10.24 -9.10
C GLU A 258 -40.69 -10.05 -10.12
N ASP A 259 -41.86 -9.59 -9.66
CA ASP A 259 -43.05 -9.28 -10.46
C ASP A 259 -42.92 -7.98 -11.27
N GLU A 260 -41.98 -7.09 -10.93
CA GLU A 260 -41.72 -5.85 -11.67
C GLU A 260 -40.79 -6.05 -12.88
N LEU A 261 -40.21 -7.24 -13.04
CA LEU A 261 -39.48 -7.65 -14.25
C LEU A 261 -40.49 -7.92 -15.37
N THR A 262 -41.13 -6.87 -15.89
CA THR A 262 -41.90 -7.02 -17.11
C THR A 262 -40.95 -7.48 -18.23
N PRO A 263 -41.19 -8.66 -18.84
CA PRO A 263 -40.48 -9.01 -20.05
C PRO A 263 -40.90 -7.98 -21.10
N VAL A 264 -39.93 -7.28 -21.66
CA VAL A 264 -40.15 -6.49 -22.87
C VAL A 264 -40.49 -7.51 -23.97
N HIS A 265 -41.76 -7.88 -24.07
CA HIS A 265 -42.28 -8.54 -25.25
C HIS A 265 -42.15 -7.53 -26.38
N SER A 266 -41.10 -7.71 -27.18
CA SER A 266 -40.97 -7.09 -28.48
C SER A 266 -42.16 -7.53 -29.34
N GLU A 267 -43.23 -6.74 -29.35
CA GLU A 267 -44.25 -6.76 -30.40
C GLU A 267 -43.56 -6.33 -31.71
N ASN A 268 -42.92 -7.29 -32.37
CA ASN A 268 -42.48 -7.11 -33.73
C ASN A 268 -43.73 -7.24 -34.61
N LYS A 269 -44.37 -6.09 -34.86
CA LYS A 269 -45.50 -5.94 -35.77
C LYS A 269 -44.97 -6.23 -37.19
N GLN A 270 -45.06 -7.48 -37.63
CA GLN A 270 -44.93 -7.83 -39.05
C GLN A 270 -46.14 -7.27 -39.78
N GLU A 271 -45.98 -6.09 -40.38
CA GLU A 271 -46.85 -5.63 -41.46
C GLU A 271 -46.65 -6.56 -42.66
N THR A 272 -47.67 -7.39 -42.91
CA THR A 272 -47.83 -8.13 -44.15
C THR A 272 -48.11 -7.14 -45.29
N PRO A 273 -47.34 -7.10 -46.39
CA PRO A 273 -47.77 -6.41 -47.58
C PRO A 273 -48.82 -7.26 -48.30
N GLN A 274 -50.03 -6.73 -48.37
CA GLN A 274 -51.11 -7.21 -49.21
C GLN A 274 -50.83 -6.69 -50.64
N ASN A 275 -50.43 -7.58 -51.54
CA ASN A 275 -50.37 -7.30 -52.97
C ASN A 275 -51.66 -7.81 -53.62
N ASP A 276 -52.40 -6.88 -54.22
CA ASP A 276 -53.33 -7.12 -55.32
C ASP A 276 -52.55 -7.27 -56.65
#